data_AF-A0A2D7W8I1-F1
#
_entry.id   AF-A0A2D7W8I1-F1
#
_cell.length_a   1.000
_cell.length_b   1.000
_cell.length_c   1.000
_cell.angle_alpha   90.00
_cell.angle_beta   90.00
_cell.angle_gamma   90.00
#
_symmetry.space_group_name_H-M   'P 1'
#
loop_
_entity.id
_entity.type
_entity.pdbx_description
1 polymer ?
#
loop_
_entity_poly.entity_id
_entity_poly.type
_entity_poly.pdbx_seq_one_letter_code
_entity_poly.pdbx_strand_id
1 'polypeptide(L)'
;MLNLDVDAYQNIAVHEATAGTGANQYLIILQEDQNQNDIPMPVNLDASDSYDPDALSGNGIARYVWTVYFDCPYGEDCSKKVITQDVESNSAFDGNFEYTFSNVTKEGTLEQVIRIELIVFDNSNKPSDTAIIRFVVGSSADNDAEPEIDYAFYSDDVQVNNFAQLRSDKISIQGTIVSGSEGDNDVFIHVTFDESNFELGALDRKDLQDLGLYDKTFGLGDSDTFSLELDISGLYTNVSSTIKVHVMTFEGDFDSPKFRVVTYSEFELMMCQGAEAPAQAEVAGGRWVYDSQEERCDWLADDPNGWTYDPETGEFSEPIQSAAGDSDDNSMLVYAIGGGVVLLIIVMLSLLFMRGGDSEEKMYIDAYEQPVAQMMDPMEQYVQQLIAQGYPEATARAYAQQHAAYFQQQQ
;
A
#
# COMPACT_ATOMS: atom_id res chain seq x y z
N MET A 1 -1.19 41.97 41.15
CA MET A 1 -2.00 40.84 40.66
C MET A 1 -1.27 40.25 39.49
N LEU A 2 -1.00 38.95 39.53
CA LEU A 2 -0.22 38.25 38.53
C LEU A 2 -1.18 37.53 37.58
N ASN A 3 -1.00 37.73 36.28
CA ASN A 3 -1.70 36.98 35.25
C ASN A 3 -0.66 36.34 34.33
N LEU A 4 -0.83 35.07 34.02
CA LEU A 4 0.17 34.26 33.33
C LEU A 4 -0.52 33.25 32.43
N ASP A 5 -0.39 33.47 31.12
CA ASP A 5 -0.90 32.57 30.09
C ASP A 5 0.25 31.81 29.43
N VAL A 6 -0.06 30.62 28.91
CA VAL A 6 0.87 29.74 28.20
C VAL A 6 0.33 29.52 26.81
N ASP A 7 0.84 30.30 25.86
CA ASP A 7 0.56 30.12 24.44
C ASP A 7 1.63 29.20 23.84
N ALA A 8 1.21 28.03 23.38
CA ALA A 8 2.09 27.09 22.73
C ALA A 8 1.74 26.91 21.25
N TYR A 9 2.80 26.79 20.44
CA TYR A 9 2.67 26.21 19.12
C TYR A 9 2.13 24.78 19.27
N GLN A 10 1.32 24.36 18.31
CA GLN A 10 0.58 23.09 18.30
C GLN A 10 1.46 21.94 18.83
N ASN A 11 0.92 21.11 19.74
CA ASN A 11 1.49 19.86 20.33
C ASN A 11 1.74 19.81 21.85
N ILE A 12 1.26 20.78 22.65
CA ILE A 12 1.20 20.59 24.11
C ILE A 12 -0.06 19.80 24.49
N ALA A 13 0.13 18.58 24.98
CA ALA A 13 -0.91 17.86 25.72
C ALA A 13 -1.02 18.47 27.13
N VAL A 14 -2.01 19.34 27.34
CA VAL A 14 -2.30 19.89 28.67
C VAL A 14 -2.90 18.77 29.53
N HIS A 15 -2.08 18.11 30.32
CA HIS A 15 -2.56 17.31 31.44
C HIS A 15 -2.72 18.21 32.66
N GLU A 16 -3.91 18.82 32.80
CA GLU A 16 -4.27 19.49 34.05
C GLU A 16 -4.27 18.45 35.19
N ALA A 17 -3.29 18.53 36.08
CA ALA A 17 -3.36 17.83 37.34
C ALA A 17 -4.51 18.42 38.17
N THR A 18 -5.58 17.65 38.26
CA THR A 18 -6.77 17.86 39.10
C THR A 18 -6.49 18.62 40.40
N ALA A 19 -7.33 19.64 40.65
CA ALA A 19 -7.41 20.51 41.82
C ALA A 19 -6.80 19.97 43.13
N GLY A 20 -5.78 20.68 43.66
CA GLY A 20 -5.34 20.49 45.04
C GLY A 20 -4.03 21.17 45.46
N THR A 21 -3.11 21.51 44.55
CA THR A 21 -1.74 21.95 44.93
C THR A 21 -1.27 23.26 44.32
N GLY A 22 -2.10 23.98 43.54
CA GLY A 22 -1.79 25.35 43.11
C GLY A 22 -0.59 25.48 42.16
N ALA A 23 -0.23 24.43 41.43
CA ALA A 23 0.85 24.44 40.46
C ALA A 23 0.37 23.89 39.12
N ASN A 24 0.42 24.71 38.07
CA ASN A 24 0.19 24.27 36.70
C ASN A 24 1.42 23.47 36.22
N GLN A 25 1.20 22.23 35.81
CA GLN A 25 2.22 21.37 35.23
C GLN A 25 1.81 21.01 33.79
N TYR A 26 2.74 21.14 32.86
CA TYR A 26 2.54 20.89 31.44
C TYR A 26 3.42 19.73 30.97
N LEU A 27 2.91 18.91 30.05
CA LEU A 27 3.68 17.89 29.36
C LEU A 27 3.96 18.38 27.93
N ILE A 28 5.23 18.33 27.54
CA ILE A 28 5.72 18.65 26.20
C ILE A 28 6.42 17.40 25.68
N ILE A 29 6.09 16.97 24.48
CA ILE A 29 6.82 15.94 23.76
C ILE A 29 7.59 16.64 22.66
N LEU A 30 8.92 16.47 22.62
CA LEU A 30 9.74 17.02 21.55
C LEU A 30 9.40 16.32 20.24
N GLN A 31 9.49 17.04 19.13
CA GLN A 31 9.38 16.43 17.79
C GLN A 31 10.73 15.87 17.36
N GLU A 32 10.76 15.01 16.35
CA GLU A 32 12.02 14.56 15.74
C GLU A 32 12.32 15.23 14.40
N ASP A 33 13.61 15.38 14.11
CA ASP A 33 14.10 15.72 12.77
C ASP A 33 14.28 14.47 11.90
N GLN A 34 14.61 14.67 10.62
CA GLN A 34 14.87 13.59 9.65
C GLN A 34 16.02 12.64 10.07
N ASN A 35 16.82 13.01 11.06
CA ASN A 35 17.90 12.20 11.59
C ASN A 35 17.56 11.65 13.00
N GLN A 36 16.27 11.66 13.37
CA GLN A 36 15.75 11.17 14.66
C GLN A 36 16.32 11.89 15.88
N ASN A 37 16.70 13.17 15.72
CA ASN A 37 17.09 13.99 16.85
C ASN A 37 15.89 14.77 17.39
N ASP A 38 15.73 14.78 18.71
CA ASP A 38 14.80 15.68 19.39
C ASP A 38 15.03 17.14 18.96
N ILE A 39 14.00 17.76 18.38
CA ILE A 39 14.00 19.15 17.96
C ILE A 39 13.69 20.03 19.18
N PRO A 40 14.50 21.06 19.47
CA PRO A 40 14.20 22.02 20.53
C PRO A 40 12.86 22.72 20.29
N MET A 41 11.98 22.71 21.30
CA MET A 41 10.63 23.26 21.18
C MET A 41 10.50 24.58 21.95
N PRO A 42 10.07 25.68 21.30
CA PRO A 42 9.81 26.95 21.98
C PRO A 42 8.43 26.96 22.66
N VAL A 43 8.36 27.60 23.83
CA VAL A 43 7.11 28.03 24.48
C VAL A 43 7.13 29.53 24.69
N ASN A 44 5.95 30.15 24.57
CA ASN A 44 5.75 31.55 24.88
C ASN A 44 4.92 31.67 26.17
N LEU A 45 5.44 32.44 27.12
CA LEU A 45 4.76 32.78 28.36
C LEU A 45 4.37 34.25 28.31
N ASP A 46 3.11 34.55 28.56
CA ASP A 46 2.57 35.91 28.52
C ASP A 46 2.14 36.35 29.92
N ALA A 47 2.83 37.37 30.44
CA ALA A 47 2.47 38.02 31.71
C ALA A 47 2.00 39.47 31.55
N SER A 48 1.69 39.91 30.33
CA SER A 48 1.31 41.29 29.98
C SER A 48 0.09 41.80 30.75
N ASP A 49 -0.85 40.92 31.06
CA ASP A 49 -2.06 41.22 31.84
C ASP A 49 -1.81 41.39 33.35
N SER A 50 -0.56 41.22 33.82
CA SER A 50 -0.21 41.49 35.21
C SER A 50 -0.35 42.97 35.54
N TYR A 51 -0.89 43.29 36.72
CA TYR A 51 -1.11 44.68 37.11
C TYR A 51 -0.93 44.93 38.60
N ASP A 52 -0.51 46.13 38.96
CA ASP A 52 -0.44 46.64 40.32
C ASP A 52 -1.77 47.33 40.71
N PRO A 53 -2.52 46.82 41.70
CA PRO A 53 -3.81 47.36 42.09
C PRO A 53 -3.78 48.81 42.61
N ASP A 54 -2.63 49.31 43.06
CA ASP A 54 -2.49 50.68 43.55
C ASP A 54 -1.85 51.65 42.55
N ALA A 55 -1.64 51.19 41.31
CA ALA A 55 -1.13 52.00 40.20
C ALA A 55 -2.04 53.20 39.88
N LEU A 56 -1.43 54.38 39.75
CA LEU A 56 -2.14 55.62 39.38
C LEU A 56 -2.39 55.74 37.86
N SER A 57 -1.70 54.94 37.04
CA SER A 57 -1.83 54.89 35.58
C SER A 57 -1.15 53.64 35.00
N GLY A 58 -1.66 53.09 33.90
CA GLY A 58 -1.10 51.90 33.25
C GLY A 58 -1.32 50.62 34.07
N ASN A 59 -0.56 49.56 33.75
CA ASN A 59 -0.55 48.32 34.54
C ASN A 59 0.29 48.45 35.83
N GLY A 60 1.12 49.49 35.97
CA GLY A 60 1.90 49.77 37.18
C GLY A 60 3.11 48.85 37.40
N ILE A 61 3.39 47.95 36.45
CA ILE A 61 4.53 47.03 36.51
C ILE A 61 5.77 47.73 35.94
N ALA A 62 6.90 47.62 36.63
CA ALA A 62 8.18 48.19 36.23
C ALA A 62 9.11 47.15 35.57
N ARG A 63 9.07 45.89 36.02
CA ARG A 63 9.90 44.80 35.47
C ARG A 63 9.31 43.42 35.69
N TYR A 64 9.69 42.50 34.82
CA TYR A 64 9.39 41.08 34.86
C TYR A 64 10.69 40.29 35.04
N VAL A 65 10.77 39.45 36.05
CA VAL A 65 11.93 38.59 36.31
C VAL A 65 11.53 37.14 36.11
N TRP A 66 12.00 36.55 35.03
CA TRP A 66 11.83 35.15 34.68
C TRP A 66 13.04 34.34 35.13
N THR A 67 12.82 33.20 35.77
CA THR A 67 13.91 32.30 36.14
C THR A 67 13.58 30.86 35.77
N VAL A 68 14.42 30.26 34.93
CA VAL A 68 14.31 28.86 34.51
C VAL A 68 15.28 28.01 35.31
N TYR A 69 14.80 26.89 35.83
CA TYR A 69 15.55 25.91 36.60
C TYR A 69 15.47 24.54 35.93
N PHE A 70 16.58 23.79 36.03
CA PHE A 70 16.65 22.35 35.73
C PHE A 70 16.55 21.92 34.26
N ASP A 71 16.68 22.83 33.29
CA ASP A 71 16.82 22.45 31.88
C ASP A 71 18.28 22.12 31.52
N CYS A 72 18.66 20.85 31.61
CA CYS A 72 20.02 20.33 31.51
C CYS A 72 20.02 18.91 30.92
N PRO A 73 21.13 18.43 30.33
CA PRO A 73 21.23 17.05 29.88
C PRO A 73 21.08 16.05 31.04
N TYR A 74 20.49 14.89 30.73
CA TYR A 74 20.32 13.81 31.69
C TYR A 74 21.66 13.36 32.30
N GLY A 75 21.66 13.13 33.62
CA GLY A 75 22.85 12.70 34.38
C GLY A 75 23.79 13.83 34.82
N GLU A 76 23.50 15.09 34.46
CA GLU A 76 24.24 16.25 34.97
C GLU A 76 23.69 16.79 36.30
N ASP A 77 24.52 17.51 37.06
CA ASP A 77 24.07 18.23 38.26
C ASP A 77 23.39 19.55 37.85
N CYS A 78 22.08 19.48 37.71
CA CYS A 78 21.22 20.57 37.23
C CYS A 78 20.92 21.63 38.28
N SER A 79 21.36 21.44 39.53
CA SER A 79 21.09 22.37 40.65
C SER A 79 21.69 23.77 40.46
N LYS A 80 22.55 23.96 39.46
CA LYS A 80 23.28 25.21 39.18
C LYS A 80 22.92 25.87 37.85
N LYS A 81 22.11 25.23 36.99
CA LYS A 81 21.72 25.83 35.70
C LYS A 81 20.45 26.64 35.89
N VAL A 82 20.65 27.90 36.19
CA VAL A 82 19.62 28.91 36.42
C VAL A 82 19.77 29.98 35.36
N ILE A 83 18.77 30.14 34.49
CA ILE A 83 18.72 31.23 33.52
C ILE A 83 17.77 32.27 34.08
N THR A 84 18.28 33.46 34.41
CA THR A 84 17.47 34.59 34.86
C THR A 84 17.43 35.66 33.79
N GLN A 85 16.23 36.05 33.37
CA GLN A 85 16.01 37.18 32.48
C GLN A 85 15.23 38.27 33.24
N ASP A 86 15.85 39.44 33.38
CA ASP A 86 15.26 40.64 34.00
C ASP A 86 14.92 41.63 32.89
N VAL A 87 13.63 41.88 32.67
CA VAL A 87 13.12 42.69 31.56
C VAL A 87 12.40 43.92 32.11
N GLU A 88 12.86 45.11 31.76
CA GLU A 88 12.16 46.37 32.07
C GLU A 88 10.89 46.53 31.22
N SER A 89 9.82 47.02 31.84
CA SER A 89 8.45 47.20 31.30
C SER A 89 8.27 48.18 30.14
N ASN A 90 9.34 48.61 29.47
CA ASN A 90 9.29 49.60 28.38
C ASN A 90 9.98 49.10 27.10
N SER A 91 9.95 47.78 26.87
CA SER A 91 10.51 47.12 25.68
C SER A 91 9.42 46.41 24.89
N ALA A 92 9.72 45.91 23.70
CA ALA A 92 8.80 45.16 22.83
C ALA A 92 8.27 43.83 23.44
N PHE A 93 8.52 43.58 24.72
CA PHE A 93 8.35 42.32 25.46
C PHE A 93 7.59 42.56 26.78
N ASP A 94 6.47 43.29 26.73
CA ASP A 94 5.60 43.68 27.86
C ASP A 94 5.06 42.47 28.64
N GLY A 95 5.92 41.75 29.36
CA GLY A 95 5.58 40.50 30.03
C GLY A 95 5.75 39.22 29.18
N ASN A 96 6.11 39.30 27.91
CA ASN A 96 6.35 38.10 27.08
C ASN A 96 7.73 37.48 27.32
N PHE A 97 7.79 36.16 27.44
CA PHE A 97 9.02 35.39 27.59
C PHE A 97 8.97 34.12 26.72
N GLU A 98 9.92 34.03 25.78
CA GLU A 98 10.11 32.84 24.96
C GLU A 98 11.22 31.98 25.54
N TYR A 99 10.96 30.68 25.68
CA TYR A 99 11.95 29.72 26.13
C TYR A 99 11.95 28.47 25.25
N THR A 100 13.12 28.04 24.80
CA THR A 100 13.27 26.82 23.99
C THR A 100 13.82 25.69 24.85
N PHE A 101 13.02 24.64 25.04
CA PHE A 101 13.46 23.43 25.72
C PHE A 101 14.42 22.66 24.82
N SER A 102 15.52 22.16 25.38
CA SER A 102 16.50 21.36 24.62
C SER A 102 16.87 20.04 25.31
N ASN A 103 16.29 19.73 26.48
CA ASN A 103 16.60 18.51 27.21
C ASN A 103 15.33 17.80 27.67
N VAL A 104 15.34 16.47 27.55
CA VAL A 104 14.30 15.57 28.03
C VAL A 104 14.43 15.40 29.55
N THR A 105 13.29 15.47 30.24
CA THR A 105 13.19 15.33 31.70
C THR A 105 12.81 13.92 32.14
N LYS A 106 12.43 13.04 31.19
CA LYS A 106 11.92 11.69 31.44
C LYS A 106 12.87 10.60 30.93
N GLU A 107 13.55 9.94 31.87
CA GLU A 107 13.96 8.52 31.90
C GLU A 107 14.88 8.35 33.13
N GLY A 108 14.45 7.59 34.14
CA GLY A 108 15.23 7.35 35.37
C GLY A 108 14.74 8.16 36.58
N THR A 109 14.44 7.44 37.67
CA THR A 109 13.77 7.91 38.89
C THR A 109 14.39 9.16 39.54
N LEU A 110 13.78 10.32 39.32
CA LEU A 110 13.36 11.35 40.28
C LEU A 110 12.88 12.57 39.47
N GLU A 111 11.71 13.09 39.83
CA GLU A 111 10.93 14.17 39.20
C GLU A 111 11.71 15.49 38.98
N GLN A 112 12.67 15.54 38.05
CA GLN A 112 13.32 16.78 37.63
C GLN A 112 12.50 17.47 36.54
N VAL A 113 11.32 17.97 36.94
CA VAL A 113 10.53 18.84 36.07
C VAL A 113 11.23 20.19 35.91
N ILE A 114 11.28 20.71 34.68
CA ILE A 114 11.77 22.06 34.43
C ILE A 114 10.82 23.02 35.12
N ARG A 115 11.36 23.97 35.87
CA ARG A 115 10.57 24.94 36.63
C ARG A 115 10.84 26.33 36.11
N ILE A 116 9.79 27.06 35.78
CA ILE A 116 9.87 28.47 35.41
C ILE A 116 9.17 29.29 36.48
N GLU A 117 9.89 30.25 37.05
CA GLU A 117 9.39 31.19 38.04
C GLU A 117 9.26 32.59 37.46
N LEU A 118 8.19 33.29 37.82
CA LEU A 118 7.97 34.70 37.51
C LEU A 118 7.76 35.50 38.78
N ILE A 119 8.49 36.62 38.89
CA ILE A 119 8.24 37.68 39.85
C ILE A 119 8.12 39.00 39.09
N VAL A 120 7.03 39.72 39.30
CA VAL A 120 6.87 41.09 38.77
C VAL A 120 7.15 42.11 39.86
N PHE A 121 7.70 43.25 39.49
CA PHE A 121 7.93 44.35 40.42
C PHE A 121 7.21 45.60 39.95
N ASP A 122 6.57 46.29 40.88
CA ASP A 122 5.91 47.58 40.62
C ASP A 122 6.92 48.73 40.43
N ASN A 123 6.41 49.93 40.12
CA ASN A 123 7.20 51.17 40.02
C ASN A 123 7.90 51.59 41.33
N SER A 124 7.51 51.03 42.47
CA SER A 124 8.16 51.23 43.77
C SER A 124 9.17 50.11 44.10
N ASN A 125 9.46 49.22 43.15
CA ASN A 125 10.35 48.08 43.27
C ASN A 125 9.89 47.05 44.32
N LYS A 126 8.59 46.96 44.59
CA LYS A 126 7.98 45.95 45.46
C LYS A 126 7.65 44.69 44.63
N PRO A 127 8.06 43.49 45.08
CA PRO A 127 7.79 42.25 44.36
C PRO A 127 6.34 41.77 44.54
N SER A 128 5.85 41.03 43.55
CA SER A 128 4.70 40.14 43.68
C SER A 128 5.06 38.85 44.45
N ASP A 129 4.06 38.03 44.74
CA ASP A 129 4.28 36.61 45.00
C ASP A 129 4.85 35.92 43.74
N THR A 130 5.50 34.78 43.92
CA THR A 130 6.11 34.00 42.83
C THR A 130 5.05 33.14 42.11
N ALA A 131 4.88 33.31 40.80
CA ALA A 131 4.23 32.27 39.98
C ALA A 131 5.23 31.18 39.64
N ILE A 132 4.75 29.94 39.62
CA ILE A 132 5.53 28.76 39.28
C ILE A 132 4.80 27.97 38.21
N ILE A 133 5.47 27.75 37.08
CA ILE A 133 5.06 26.77 36.06
C ILE A 133 6.05 25.61 36.07
N ARG A 134 5.54 24.39 35.89
CA ARG A 134 6.34 23.17 35.74
C ARG A 134 6.15 22.57 34.35
N PHE A 135 7.23 22.08 33.76
CA PHE A 135 7.23 21.38 32.48
C PHE A 135 7.88 20.01 32.64
N VAL A 136 7.19 18.98 32.17
CA VAL A 136 7.75 17.66 31.86
C VAL A 136 8.00 17.67 30.36
N VAL A 137 9.26 17.48 29.97
CA VAL A 137 9.66 17.33 28.57
C VAL A 137 9.98 15.85 28.33
N GLY A 138 9.26 15.21 27.40
CA GLY A 138 9.51 13.86 26.88
C GLY A 138 10.28 13.91 25.56
N SER A 139 10.88 12.80 25.17
CA SER A 139 11.54 12.64 23.86
C SER A 139 10.52 12.38 22.76
N SER A 140 10.84 12.62 21.49
CA SER A 140 10.02 12.19 20.35
C SER A 140 9.70 10.70 20.42
N ALA A 141 10.66 9.88 20.87
CA ALA A 141 10.51 8.44 21.08
C ALA A 141 9.41 8.04 22.08
N ASP A 142 8.96 8.95 22.96
CA ASP A 142 7.87 8.66 23.92
C ASP A 142 6.49 8.55 23.25
N ASN A 143 6.34 9.04 22.03
CA ASN A 143 5.07 9.00 21.26
C ASN A 143 5.22 8.28 19.91
N ASP A 144 6.30 7.54 19.74
CA ASP A 144 6.62 6.84 18.51
C ASP A 144 5.73 5.59 18.34
N ALA A 145 5.07 5.45 17.20
CA ALA A 145 4.10 4.40 16.91
C ALA A 145 4.47 3.64 15.64
N GLU A 146 4.21 2.33 15.63
CA GLU A 146 4.41 1.50 14.44
C GLU A 146 3.54 2.00 13.27
N PRO A 147 4.12 2.24 12.08
CA PRO A 147 3.37 2.71 10.92
C PRO A 147 2.22 1.76 10.54
N GLU A 148 1.01 2.31 10.39
CA GLU A 148 -0.14 1.60 9.84
C GLU A 148 -0.23 1.88 8.34
N ILE A 149 -0.24 0.82 7.54
CA ILE A 149 -0.18 0.91 6.07
C ILE A 149 -1.30 0.06 5.47
N ASP A 150 -2.08 0.65 4.59
CA ASP A 150 -3.10 -0.05 3.80
C ASP A 150 -2.61 -0.18 2.35
N TYR A 151 -2.51 -1.42 1.85
CA TYR A 151 -2.00 -1.67 0.51
C TYR A 151 -2.62 -2.91 -0.14
N ALA A 152 -2.57 -2.95 -1.47
CA ALA A 152 -3.01 -4.07 -2.28
C ALA A 152 -2.08 -4.33 -3.47
N PHE A 153 -2.14 -5.55 -3.97
CA PHE A 153 -1.41 -5.98 -5.17
C PHE A 153 -2.28 -5.82 -6.41
N TYR A 154 -1.65 -5.51 -7.55
CA TYR A 154 -2.30 -5.32 -8.84
C TYR A 154 -1.52 -6.01 -9.95
N SER A 155 -2.23 -6.57 -10.92
CA SER A 155 -1.71 -7.15 -12.17
C SER A 155 -2.58 -6.59 -13.29
N ASP A 156 -1.97 -5.91 -14.27
CA ASP A 156 -2.67 -5.16 -15.34
C ASP A 156 -3.80 -4.25 -14.83
N ASP A 157 -3.51 -3.43 -13.81
CA ASP A 157 -4.46 -2.52 -13.15
C ASP A 157 -5.66 -3.20 -12.46
N VAL A 158 -5.65 -4.53 -12.34
CA VAL A 158 -6.67 -5.30 -11.62
C VAL A 158 -6.11 -5.76 -10.27
N GLN A 159 -6.84 -5.46 -9.19
CA GLN A 159 -6.47 -5.90 -7.85
C GLN A 159 -6.44 -7.43 -7.77
N VAL A 160 -5.36 -7.99 -7.23
CA VAL A 160 -5.16 -9.42 -7.05
C VAL A 160 -4.94 -9.76 -5.57
N ASN A 161 -5.41 -10.95 -5.17
CA ASN A 161 -5.29 -11.45 -3.80
C ASN A 161 -4.15 -12.47 -3.71
N ASN A 162 -3.80 -12.83 -2.47
CA ASN A 162 -2.88 -13.94 -2.21
C ASN A 162 -3.34 -15.23 -2.92
N PHE A 163 -2.40 -15.95 -3.52
CA PHE A 163 -2.58 -17.11 -4.41
C PHE A 163 -3.29 -16.82 -5.74
N ALA A 164 -3.39 -15.55 -6.17
CA ALA A 164 -3.90 -15.25 -7.50
C ALA A 164 -2.97 -15.78 -8.61
N GLN A 165 -3.56 -16.20 -9.72
CA GLN A 165 -2.84 -16.58 -10.94
C GLN A 165 -2.47 -15.32 -11.72
N LEU A 166 -1.18 -15.12 -11.93
CA LEU A 166 -0.66 -13.97 -12.67
C LEU A 166 -0.38 -14.36 -14.12
N ARG A 167 -0.80 -13.48 -15.02
CA ARG A 167 -0.59 -13.61 -16.47
C ARG A 167 0.15 -12.43 -17.09
N SER A 168 0.35 -11.36 -16.33
CA SER A 168 1.06 -10.15 -16.74
C SER A 168 2.57 -10.32 -16.59
N ASP A 169 3.33 -9.43 -17.23
CA ASP A 169 4.78 -9.33 -17.03
C ASP A 169 5.15 -8.55 -15.76
N LYS A 170 4.18 -7.93 -15.10
CA LYS A 170 4.42 -7.03 -13.98
C LYS A 170 3.44 -7.26 -12.86
N ILE A 171 3.89 -7.04 -11.63
CA ILE A 171 3.04 -6.94 -10.45
C ILE A 171 3.32 -5.60 -9.77
N SER A 172 2.26 -4.88 -9.45
CA SER A 172 2.34 -3.59 -8.76
C SER A 172 1.81 -3.70 -7.33
N ILE A 173 2.32 -2.85 -6.46
CA ILE A 173 1.87 -2.69 -5.08
C ILE A 173 1.50 -1.24 -4.90
N GLN A 174 0.26 -0.98 -4.52
CA GLN A 174 -0.25 0.38 -4.33
C GLN A 174 -0.90 0.48 -2.96
N GLY A 175 -0.69 1.60 -2.28
CA GLY A 175 -1.20 1.79 -0.93
C GLY A 175 -1.14 3.22 -0.43
N THR A 176 -1.51 3.39 0.84
CA THR A 176 -1.53 4.66 1.56
C THR A 176 -0.96 4.45 2.97
N ILE A 177 -0.19 5.43 3.46
CA ILE A 177 0.22 5.48 4.87
C ILE A 177 -0.98 6.00 5.69
N VAL A 178 -1.48 5.19 6.61
CA VAL A 178 -2.67 5.50 7.42
C VAL A 178 -2.30 6.36 8.62
N SER A 179 -1.25 5.98 9.34
CA SER A 179 -0.72 6.69 10.52
C SER A 179 0.66 6.18 10.91
N GLY A 180 1.30 6.82 11.90
CA GLY A 180 2.60 6.39 12.45
C GLY A 180 3.77 6.89 11.64
N SER A 181 3.59 8.05 10.99
CA SER A 181 4.68 8.89 10.51
C SER A 181 4.78 10.12 11.43
N GLU A 182 5.75 10.11 12.33
CA GLU A 182 5.96 11.11 13.37
C GLU A 182 6.77 12.31 12.86
N GLY A 183 7.58 12.11 11.83
CA GLY A 183 8.24 13.14 11.03
C GLY A 183 7.68 13.25 9.61
N ASP A 184 7.82 14.42 8.98
CA ASP A 184 7.46 14.55 7.55
C ASP A 184 8.34 13.62 6.71
N ASN A 185 7.84 12.48 6.23
CA ASN A 185 8.53 11.56 5.31
C ASN A 185 9.54 10.60 5.93
N ASP A 186 9.21 9.93 7.03
CA ASP A 186 10.06 8.95 7.71
C ASP A 186 9.67 7.49 7.47
N VAL A 187 8.53 7.19 6.83
CA VAL A 187 8.10 5.83 6.50
C VAL A 187 8.62 5.40 5.14
N PHE A 188 9.16 4.19 5.05
CA PHE A 188 9.73 3.62 3.83
C PHE A 188 9.18 2.22 3.56
N ILE A 189 8.95 1.94 2.28
CA ILE A 189 8.45 0.65 1.81
C ILE A 189 9.37 0.13 0.70
N HIS A 190 9.88 -1.07 0.89
CA HIS A 190 10.76 -1.77 -0.05
C HIS A 190 10.13 -3.11 -0.45
N VAL A 191 10.25 -3.48 -1.72
CA VAL A 191 9.61 -4.68 -2.26
C VAL A 191 10.57 -5.49 -3.12
N THR A 192 10.47 -6.83 -3.07
CA THR A 192 11.35 -7.75 -3.83
C THR A 192 10.80 -9.18 -3.84
N PHE A 193 11.35 -10.04 -4.70
CA PHE A 193 10.99 -11.47 -4.74
C PHE A 193 11.75 -12.36 -3.75
N ASP A 194 12.92 -11.91 -3.26
CA ASP A 194 13.73 -12.66 -2.29
C ASP A 194 14.03 -11.77 -1.08
N GLU A 195 13.55 -12.16 0.09
CA GLU A 195 13.74 -11.43 1.35
C GLU A 195 15.21 -11.10 1.65
N SER A 196 16.14 -11.97 1.26
CA SER A 196 17.57 -11.73 1.49
C SER A 196 18.12 -10.53 0.73
N ASN A 197 17.41 -10.04 -0.30
CA ASN A 197 17.78 -8.84 -1.03
C ASN A 197 17.70 -7.57 -0.17
N PHE A 198 16.92 -7.57 0.91
CA PHE A 198 16.90 -6.46 1.86
C PHE A 198 18.25 -6.29 2.56
N GLU A 199 19.03 -7.35 2.73
CA GLU A 199 20.31 -7.33 3.45
C GLU A 199 21.50 -6.99 2.54
N LEU A 200 21.28 -6.86 1.23
CA LEU A 200 22.33 -6.53 0.26
C LEU A 200 22.84 -5.11 0.42
N GLY A 201 23.99 -4.76 -0.15
CA GLY A 201 24.47 -3.38 -0.18
C GLY A 201 23.63 -2.47 -1.07
N ALA A 202 23.67 -1.15 -0.85
CA ALA A 202 22.89 -0.19 -1.62
C ALA A 202 23.16 -0.25 -3.15
N LEU A 203 24.38 -0.60 -3.57
CA LEU A 203 24.72 -0.77 -4.99
C LEU A 203 24.08 -2.03 -5.58
N ASP A 204 24.14 -3.17 -4.87
CA ASP A 204 23.53 -4.42 -5.35
C ASP A 204 22.00 -4.29 -5.43
N ARG A 205 21.37 -3.61 -4.47
CA ARG A 205 19.93 -3.30 -4.53
C ARG A 205 19.59 -2.36 -5.69
N LYS A 206 20.50 -1.45 -6.03
CA LYS A 206 20.31 -0.56 -7.20
C LYS A 206 20.38 -1.35 -8.51
N ASP A 207 21.28 -2.32 -8.61
CA ASP A 207 21.34 -3.23 -9.76
C ASP A 207 20.04 -4.06 -9.85
N LEU A 208 19.49 -4.55 -8.73
CA LEU A 208 18.19 -5.23 -8.71
C LEU A 208 17.04 -4.31 -9.11
N GLN A 209 17.08 -3.03 -8.75
CA GLN A 209 16.09 -2.04 -9.17
C GLN A 209 16.15 -1.79 -10.67
N ASP A 210 17.34 -1.73 -11.26
CA ASP A 210 17.51 -1.61 -12.72
C ASP A 210 17.02 -2.85 -13.48
N LEU A 211 16.96 -4.00 -12.81
CA LEU A 211 16.39 -5.25 -13.33
C LEU A 211 14.89 -5.41 -13.04
N GLY A 212 14.25 -4.48 -12.34
CA GLY A 212 12.84 -4.61 -11.93
C GLY A 212 12.57 -5.67 -10.87
N LEU A 213 13.60 -6.19 -10.19
CA LEU A 213 13.49 -7.25 -9.16
C LEU A 213 13.41 -6.69 -7.73
N TYR A 214 13.53 -5.38 -7.60
CA TYR A 214 13.47 -4.65 -6.35
C TYR A 214 12.91 -3.26 -6.62
N ASP A 215 12.03 -2.76 -5.77
CA ASP A 215 11.59 -1.37 -5.85
C ASP A 215 11.40 -0.77 -4.45
N LYS A 216 11.39 0.56 -4.36
CA LYS A 216 11.28 1.25 -3.09
C LYS A 216 10.68 2.65 -3.20
N THR A 217 10.08 3.10 -2.11
CA THR A 217 9.62 4.48 -1.96
C THR A 217 10.76 5.41 -1.56
N PHE A 218 10.52 6.71 -1.69
CA PHE A 218 11.18 7.71 -0.85
C PHE A 218 10.46 7.76 0.51
N GLY A 219 10.91 8.61 1.41
CA GLY A 219 10.21 8.82 2.68
C GLY A 219 8.78 9.26 2.42
N LEU A 220 7.84 8.74 3.21
CA LEU A 220 6.41 9.01 3.11
C LEU A 220 5.86 9.49 4.44
N GLY A 221 4.96 10.47 4.39
CA GLY A 221 4.19 10.96 5.53
C GLY A 221 2.82 10.31 5.66
N ASP A 222 2.13 10.60 6.75
CA ASP A 222 0.72 10.25 6.93
C ASP A 222 -0.14 10.75 5.76
N SER A 223 -1.08 9.91 5.29
CA SER A 223 -1.94 10.13 4.11
C SER A 223 -1.25 10.13 2.75
N ASP A 224 0.07 9.94 2.67
CA ASP A 224 0.74 9.79 1.38
C ASP A 224 0.39 8.46 0.72
N THR A 225 0.24 8.50 -0.60
CA THR A 225 0.01 7.32 -1.44
C THR A 225 1.30 6.88 -2.12
N PHE A 226 1.48 5.58 -2.32
CA PHE A 226 2.64 5.03 -3.02
C PHE A 226 2.23 4.01 -4.08
N SER A 227 3.12 3.80 -5.06
CA SER A 227 3.04 2.76 -6.08
C SER A 227 4.44 2.23 -6.36
N LEU A 228 4.61 0.91 -6.26
CA LEU A 228 5.85 0.19 -6.55
C LEU A 228 5.57 -0.90 -7.59
N GLU A 229 6.55 -1.22 -8.42
CA GLU A 229 6.39 -2.18 -9.51
C GLU A 229 7.56 -3.17 -9.56
N LEU A 230 7.23 -4.46 -9.76
CA LEU A 230 8.20 -5.52 -9.98
C LEU A 230 7.93 -6.22 -11.32
N ASP A 231 9.02 -6.60 -11.99
CA ASP A 231 9.02 -7.35 -13.25
C ASP A 231 9.04 -8.85 -12.98
N ILE A 232 8.04 -9.57 -13.49
CA ILE A 232 7.89 -11.03 -13.39
C ILE A 232 8.08 -11.74 -14.73
N SER A 233 8.34 -11.02 -15.83
CA SER A 233 8.51 -11.59 -17.17
C SER A 233 9.56 -12.71 -17.19
N GLY A 234 10.73 -12.45 -16.60
CA GLY A 234 11.83 -13.41 -16.49
C GLY A 234 11.60 -14.57 -15.51
N LEU A 235 10.48 -14.60 -14.77
CA LEU A 235 10.19 -15.63 -13.76
C LEU A 235 9.27 -16.75 -14.27
N TYR A 236 8.66 -16.59 -15.45
CA TYR A 236 7.86 -17.65 -16.06
C TYR A 236 8.72 -18.86 -16.45
N THR A 237 8.15 -20.05 -16.33
CA THR A 237 8.83 -21.30 -16.70
C THR A 237 7.89 -22.23 -17.48
N ASN A 238 8.44 -23.37 -17.94
CA ASN A 238 7.67 -24.42 -18.61
C ASN A 238 6.77 -25.24 -17.67
N VAL A 239 6.78 -24.93 -16.37
CA VAL A 239 5.87 -25.47 -15.36
C VAL A 239 5.29 -24.32 -14.54
N SER A 240 4.09 -24.52 -14.01
CA SER A 240 3.52 -23.56 -13.05
C SER A 240 4.39 -23.49 -11.80
N SER A 241 4.63 -22.29 -11.30
CA SER A 241 5.43 -22.05 -10.10
C SER A 241 4.72 -21.06 -9.17
N THR A 242 5.18 -20.98 -7.92
CA THR A 242 4.73 -19.99 -6.97
C THR A 242 5.89 -19.04 -6.69
N ILE A 243 5.63 -17.75 -6.79
CA ILE A 243 6.55 -16.69 -6.37
C ILE A 243 6.07 -16.06 -5.07
N LYS A 244 7.00 -15.43 -4.36
CA LYS A 244 6.70 -14.58 -3.20
C LYS A 244 7.04 -13.16 -3.56
N VAL A 245 6.15 -12.24 -3.19
CA VAL A 245 6.47 -10.81 -3.18
C VAL A 245 6.58 -10.40 -1.73
N HIS A 246 7.80 -10.06 -1.32
CA HIS A 246 8.12 -9.58 0.01
C HIS A 246 7.96 -8.06 0.05
N VAL A 247 7.32 -7.58 1.11
CA VAL A 247 7.11 -6.16 1.39
C VAL A 247 7.73 -5.88 2.76
N MET A 248 8.77 -5.07 2.77
CA MET A 248 9.39 -4.56 3.99
C MET A 248 8.95 -3.12 4.23
N THR A 249 8.46 -2.86 5.43
CA THR A 249 8.07 -1.54 5.89
C THR A 249 8.92 -1.19 7.10
N PHE A 250 9.37 0.05 7.19
CA PHE A 250 10.16 0.54 8.31
C PHE A 250 10.09 2.05 8.39
N GLU A 251 10.51 2.58 9.52
CA GLU A 251 10.67 4.01 9.74
C GLU A 251 12.15 4.36 9.95
N GLY A 252 12.56 5.52 9.44
CA GLY A 252 13.87 6.09 9.67
C GLY A 252 14.99 5.52 8.80
N ASP A 253 16.17 5.28 9.39
CA ASP A 253 17.36 4.89 8.65
C ASP A 253 17.34 3.41 8.24
N PHE A 254 17.73 3.12 7.00
CA PHE A 254 17.75 1.77 6.45
C PHE A 254 18.70 0.81 7.20
N ASP A 255 19.86 1.28 7.65
CA ASP A 255 20.88 0.48 8.33
C ASP A 255 20.57 0.31 9.83
N SER A 256 19.62 1.09 10.38
CA SER A 256 19.10 0.94 11.74
C SER A 256 17.61 1.27 11.79
N PRO A 257 16.77 0.43 11.16
CA PRO A 257 15.36 0.74 10.98
C PRO A 257 14.58 0.56 12.28
N LYS A 258 13.66 1.49 12.55
CA LYS A 258 12.60 1.30 13.53
C LYS A 258 11.42 0.58 12.89
N PHE A 259 10.64 -0.11 13.70
CA PHE A 259 9.43 -0.84 13.29
C PHE A 259 9.58 -1.65 11.99
N ARG A 260 10.76 -2.28 11.80
CA ARG A 260 11.02 -3.09 10.61
C ARG A 260 10.11 -4.32 10.59
N VAL A 261 9.13 -4.31 9.69
CA VAL A 261 8.22 -5.43 9.45
C VAL A 261 8.45 -5.96 8.04
N VAL A 262 8.49 -7.29 7.91
CA VAL A 262 8.54 -7.95 6.61
C VAL A 262 7.33 -8.88 6.50
N THR A 263 6.55 -8.65 5.47
CA THR A 263 5.42 -9.51 5.08
C THR A 263 5.65 -10.07 3.69
N TYR A 264 4.86 -11.08 3.31
CA TYR A 264 4.86 -11.58 1.94
C TYR A 264 3.47 -12.03 1.51
N SER A 265 3.24 -11.98 0.21
CA SER A 265 2.12 -12.67 -0.46
C SER A 265 2.66 -13.62 -1.52
N GLU A 266 1.95 -14.71 -1.73
CA GLU A 266 2.27 -15.75 -2.71
C GLU A 266 1.40 -15.58 -3.96
N PHE A 267 1.98 -15.82 -5.13
CA PHE A 267 1.26 -15.72 -6.40
C PHE A 267 1.63 -16.89 -7.31
N GLU A 268 0.66 -17.38 -8.06
CA GLU A 268 0.86 -18.48 -9.01
C GLU A 268 1.25 -17.93 -10.37
N LEU A 269 2.47 -18.24 -10.81
CA LEU A 269 2.87 -18.04 -12.20
C LEU A 269 2.42 -19.26 -12.98
N MET A 270 1.41 -19.08 -13.82
CA MET A 270 0.94 -20.13 -14.70
C MET A 270 2.00 -20.43 -15.75
N MET A 271 2.13 -21.70 -16.13
CA MET A 271 2.96 -22.06 -17.28
C MET A 271 2.51 -21.20 -18.47
N CYS A 272 3.48 -20.55 -19.10
CA CYS A 272 3.19 -19.68 -20.23
C CYS A 272 2.11 -18.62 -20.01
N GLN A 273 2.13 -17.93 -18.87
CA GLN A 273 1.13 -16.89 -18.55
C GLN A 273 -0.32 -17.39 -18.62
N GLY A 274 -0.53 -18.72 -18.51
CA GLY A 274 -1.85 -19.32 -18.66
C GLY A 274 -2.39 -19.28 -20.09
N ALA A 275 -1.51 -19.27 -21.09
CA ALA A 275 -1.90 -19.41 -22.49
C ALA A 275 -2.70 -20.71 -22.71
N GLU A 276 -3.89 -20.58 -23.32
CA GLU A 276 -4.76 -21.71 -23.63
C GLU A 276 -4.62 -22.05 -25.12
N ALA A 277 -4.36 -23.32 -25.42
CA ALA A 277 -4.33 -23.80 -26.80
C ALA A 277 -5.71 -24.32 -27.22
N PRO A 278 -6.05 -24.32 -28.52
CA PRO A 278 -7.25 -24.98 -29.01
C PRO A 278 -7.26 -26.45 -28.57
N ALA A 279 -8.40 -26.95 -28.08
CA ALA A 279 -8.51 -28.32 -27.61
C ALA A 279 -8.08 -29.35 -28.68
N GLN A 280 -8.26 -29.04 -29.97
CA GLN A 280 -7.80 -29.92 -31.05
C GLN A 280 -6.27 -29.95 -31.18
N ALA A 281 -5.59 -28.85 -30.86
CA ALA A 281 -4.13 -28.75 -30.87
C ALA A 281 -3.53 -29.57 -29.73
N GLU A 282 -4.13 -29.51 -28.54
CA GLU A 282 -3.73 -30.33 -27.39
C GLU A 282 -3.98 -31.83 -27.64
N VAL A 283 -5.16 -32.19 -28.16
CA VAL A 283 -5.48 -33.59 -28.53
C VAL A 283 -4.54 -34.12 -29.62
N ALA A 284 -4.03 -33.25 -30.50
CA ALA A 284 -3.03 -33.60 -31.50
C ALA A 284 -1.61 -33.77 -30.92
N GLY A 285 -1.45 -33.67 -29.59
CA GLY A 285 -0.18 -33.90 -28.88
C GLY A 285 0.69 -32.65 -28.74
N GLY A 286 0.18 -31.47 -29.09
CA GLY A 286 0.95 -30.24 -28.89
C GLY A 286 0.98 -29.79 -27.43
N ARG A 287 2.02 -29.03 -27.06
CA ARG A 287 2.21 -28.49 -25.71
C ARG A 287 2.90 -27.13 -25.75
N TRP A 288 2.63 -26.31 -24.74
CA TRP A 288 3.38 -25.09 -24.48
C TRP A 288 4.79 -25.40 -23.97
N VAL A 289 5.76 -24.64 -24.47
CA VAL A 289 7.14 -24.66 -24.03
C VAL A 289 7.58 -23.21 -23.83
N TYR A 290 8.07 -22.90 -22.63
CA TYR A 290 8.69 -21.60 -22.35
C TYR A 290 10.13 -21.60 -22.88
N ASP A 291 10.44 -20.67 -23.79
CA ASP A 291 11.80 -20.39 -24.23
C ASP A 291 12.41 -19.33 -23.31
N SER A 292 13.35 -19.75 -22.46
CA SER A 292 14.02 -18.86 -21.50
C SER A 292 15.08 -17.94 -22.12
N GLN A 293 15.46 -18.14 -23.39
CA GLN A 293 16.36 -17.22 -24.09
C GLN A 293 15.60 -16.06 -24.72
N GLU A 294 14.41 -16.34 -25.21
CA GLU A 294 13.54 -15.39 -25.89
C GLU A 294 12.43 -14.84 -24.97
N GLU A 295 12.41 -15.29 -23.70
CA GLU A 295 11.44 -14.92 -22.66
C GLU A 295 9.98 -15.01 -23.13
N ARG A 296 9.68 -16.04 -23.92
CA ARG A 296 8.36 -16.19 -24.55
C ARG A 296 7.86 -17.62 -24.55
N CYS A 297 6.58 -17.77 -24.84
CA CYS A 297 5.93 -19.06 -24.99
C CYS A 297 5.78 -19.50 -26.43
N ASP A 298 6.39 -20.64 -26.72
CA ASP A 298 6.31 -21.29 -28.02
C ASP A 298 5.43 -22.54 -27.92
N TRP A 299 4.73 -22.84 -29.01
CA TRP A 299 3.95 -24.05 -29.14
C TRP A 299 4.77 -25.13 -29.82
N LEU A 300 4.89 -26.29 -29.19
CA LEU A 300 5.56 -27.45 -29.75
C LEU A 300 4.51 -28.51 -30.11
N ALA A 301 4.27 -28.70 -31.41
CA ALA A 301 3.50 -29.82 -31.92
C ALA A 301 4.35 -31.09 -32.01
N ASP A 302 3.77 -32.24 -31.66
CA ASP A 302 4.41 -33.55 -31.85
C ASP A 302 4.50 -33.93 -33.34
N ASP A 303 3.56 -33.45 -34.18
CA ASP A 303 3.61 -33.57 -35.64
C ASP A 303 4.28 -32.33 -36.25
N PRO A 304 5.35 -32.48 -37.07
CA PRO A 304 5.97 -31.37 -37.80
C PRO A 304 5.03 -30.61 -38.75
N ASN A 305 3.93 -31.21 -39.19
CA ASN A 305 2.87 -30.55 -39.96
C ASN A 305 1.63 -30.25 -39.11
N GLY A 306 1.75 -30.37 -37.78
CA GLY A 306 0.70 -30.16 -36.81
C GLY A 306 0.32 -28.68 -36.63
N TRP A 307 -0.39 -28.40 -35.54
CA TRP A 307 -0.81 -27.04 -35.20
C TRP A 307 0.41 -26.16 -34.97
N THR A 308 0.38 -24.93 -35.46
CA THR A 308 1.43 -23.93 -35.21
C THR A 308 0.84 -22.73 -34.48
N TYR A 309 1.64 -22.08 -33.65
CA TYR A 309 1.29 -20.85 -32.94
C TYR A 309 2.19 -19.71 -33.42
N ASP A 310 1.58 -18.56 -33.71
CA ASP A 310 2.30 -17.33 -34.00
C ASP A 310 2.36 -16.46 -32.72
N PRO A 311 3.53 -16.32 -32.08
CA PRO A 311 3.67 -15.58 -30.83
C PRO A 311 3.52 -14.05 -31.01
N GLU A 312 3.66 -13.50 -32.23
CA GLU A 312 3.48 -12.07 -32.46
C GLU A 312 2.00 -11.68 -32.56
N THR A 313 1.18 -12.58 -33.12
CA THR A 313 -0.26 -12.33 -33.33
C THR A 313 -1.14 -13.03 -32.30
N GLY A 314 -0.62 -14.02 -31.58
CA GLY A 314 -1.37 -14.86 -30.65
C GLY A 314 -2.30 -15.87 -31.34
N GLU A 315 -2.14 -16.08 -32.65
CA GLU A 315 -3.04 -16.93 -33.44
C GLU A 315 -2.50 -18.36 -33.65
N PHE A 316 -3.40 -19.33 -33.57
CA PHE A 316 -3.13 -20.73 -33.96
C PHE A 316 -3.49 -20.97 -35.42
N SER A 317 -2.64 -21.72 -36.14
CA SER A 317 -2.91 -22.21 -37.48
C SER A 317 -3.10 -23.73 -37.50
N GLU A 318 -4.12 -24.18 -38.23
CA GLU A 318 -4.46 -25.59 -38.39
C GLU A 318 -3.45 -26.37 -39.26
N PRO A 319 -3.25 -27.68 -38.99
CA PRO A 319 -2.46 -28.58 -39.84
C PRO A 319 -2.96 -28.59 -41.29
N ILE A 320 -2.06 -28.51 -42.27
CA ILE A 320 -2.42 -28.69 -43.68
C ILE A 320 -2.69 -30.17 -43.93
N GLN A 321 -3.97 -30.55 -44.12
CA GLN A 321 -4.32 -31.90 -44.54
C GLN A 321 -3.76 -32.19 -45.95
N SER A 322 -2.64 -32.90 -46.03
CA SER A 322 -2.26 -33.58 -47.26
C SER A 322 -3.19 -34.79 -47.41
N ALA A 323 -4.18 -34.68 -48.29
CA ALA A 323 -4.97 -35.83 -48.69
C ALA A 323 -4.00 -36.89 -49.24
N ALA A 324 -3.87 -38.01 -48.52
CA ALA A 324 -3.17 -39.20 -48.97
C ALA A 324 -3.95 -39.78 -50.17
N GLY A 325 -3.63 -39.27 -51.36
CA GLY A 325 -3.95 -39.88 -52.64
C GLY A 325 -2.88 -40.91 -52.97
N ASP A 326 -3.32 -42.16 -53.05
CA ASP A 326 -2.61 -43.32 -53.56
C ASP A 326 -1.80 -42.99 -54.83
N SER A 327 -0.66 -43.68 -54.97
CA SER A 327 0.24 -43.56 -56.10
C SER A 327 -0.46 -43.79 -57.43
N ASP A 328 -0.53 -42.77 -58.28
CA ASP A 328 -0.41 -42.96 -59.73
C ASP A 328 0.22 -41.72 -60.37
N ASP A 329 1.25 -41.95 -61.17
CA ASP A 329 2.09 -40.93 -61.79
C ASP A 329 1.29 -40.05 -62.76
N ASN A 330 1.18 -38.74 -62.49
CA ASN A 330 1.45 -37.72 -63.50
C ASN A 330 1.70 -36.34 -62.86
N SER A 331 2.82 -35.73 -63.21
CA SER A 331 3.15 -34.36 -62.87
C SER A 331 2.13 -33.36 -63.42
N MET A 332 1.54 -32.50 -62.58
CA MET A 332 1.49 -31.06 -62.86
C MET A 332 0.91 -30.24 -61.70
N LEU A 333 1.68 -29.21 -61.33
CA LEU A 333 1.24 -27.84 -61.08
C LEU A 333 0.59 -27.47 -59.74
N VAL A 334 1.41 -26.77 -58.95
CA VAL A 334 1.04 -25.65 -58.08
C VAL A 334 -0.21 -24.90 -58.58
N TYR A 335 -1.22 -24.80 -57.72
CA TYR A 335 -2.10 -23.64 -57.67
C TYR A 335 -2.27 -23.19 -56.21
N ALA A 336 -1.59 -22.09 -55.89
CA ALA A 336 -2.13 -21.09 -54.99
C ALA A 336 -3.46 -20.55 -55.54
N ILE A 337 -4.27 -19.99 -54.63
CA ILE A 337 -5.56 -19.31 -54.83
C ILE A 337 -6.78 -20.23 -54.67
N GLY A 338 -7.55 -20.04 -53.60
CA GLY A 338 -8.95 -20.50 -53.58
C GLY A 338 -9.66 -20.78 -52.25
N GLY A 339 -9.13 -20.43 -51.07
CA GLY A 339 -9.79 -20.69 -49.78
C GLY A 339 -10.94 -19.75 -49.40
N GLY A 340 -11.60 -19.08 -50.37
CA GLY A 340 -12.54 -17.98 -50.10
C GLY A 340 -14.02 -18.28 -50.40
N VAL A 341 -14.37 -19.47 -50.90
CA VAL A 341 -15.74 -19.71 -51.43
C VAL A 341 -16.65 -20.49 -50.46
N VAL A 342 -16.10 -21.21 -49.49
CA VAL A 342 -16.92 -22.00 -48.54
C VAL A 342 -17.53 -21.11 -47.45
N LEU A 343 -16.80 -20.12 -46.95
CA LEU A 343 -17.30 -19.20 -45.90
C LEU A 343 -18.39 -18.24 -46.40
N LEU A 344 -18.34 -17.78 -47.65
CA LEU A 344 -19.37 -16.89 -48.21
C LEU A 344 -20.75 -17.57 -48.34
N ILE A 345 -20.78 -18.90 -48.53
CA ILE A 345 -22.04 -19.67 -48.63
C ILE A 345 -22.69 -19.82 -47.24
N ILE A 346 -21.89 -19.97 -46.19
CA ILE A 346 -22.37 -20.12 -44.80
C ILE A 346 -22.92 -18.78 -44.26
N VAL A 347 -22.27 -17.66 -44.60
CA VAL A 347 -22.75 -16.31 -44.24
C VAL A 347 -24.00 -15.90 -45.04
N MET A 348 -24.13 -16.32 -46.31
CA MET A 348 -25.36 -16.08 -47.09
C MET A 348 -26.56 -16.89 -46.58
N LEU A 349 -26.35 -18.11 -46.06
CA LEU A 349 -27.42 -18.95 -45.53
C LEU A 349 -27.97 -18.45 -44.18
N SER A 350 -27.18 -17.69 -43.42
CA SER A 350 -27.61 -17.10 -42.14
C SER A 350 -28.45 -15.83 -42.30
N LEU A 351 -28.34 -15.12 -43.43
CA LEU A 351 -29.11 -13.89 -43.69
C LEU A 351 -30.55 -14.11 -44.19
N LEU A 352 -30.95 -15.35 -44.51
CA LEU A 352 -32.31 -15.67 -44.99
C LEU A 352 -33.31 -16.05 -43.90
N PHE A 353 -32.92 -16.07 -42.62
CA PHE A 353 -33.80 -16.41 -41.48
C PHE A 353 -34.29 -15.23 -40.64
N MET A 354 -34.20 -14.00 -41.13
CA MET A 354 -34.83 -12.85 -40.49
C MET A 354 -35.82 -12.15 -41.41
N ARG A 355 -37.07 -12.66 -41.44
CA ARG A 355 -38.23 -11.86 -41.85
C ARG A 355 -39.57 -12.43 -41.37
N GLY A 356 -40.11 -11.84 -40.31
CA GLY A 356 -41.55 -11.56 -40.18
C GLY A 356 -42.29 -12.19 -38.99
N GLY A 357 -42.92 -11.35 -38.16
CA GLY A 357 -44.08 -11.73 -37.33
C GLY A 357 -44.20 -10.97 -36.01
N ASP A 358 -45.00 -9.90 -36.01
CA ASP A 358 -45.34 -9.01 -34.89
C ASP A 358 -46.70 -9.40 -34.26
N SER A 359 -46.84 -9.29 -32.92
CA SER A 359 -48.04 -8.79 -32.21
C SER A 359 -47.92 -8.92 -30.68
N GLU A 360 -48.11 -7.79 -29.97
CA GLU A 360 -48.29 -7.64 -28.52
C GLU A 360 -49.59 -8.27 -27.99
N GLU A 361 -49.61 -8.77 -26.73
CA GLU A 361 -50.55 -8.31 -25.67
C GLU A 361 -50.15 -8.85 -24.27
N LYS A 362 -50.47 -8.04 -23.24
CA LYS A 362 -50.08 -8.09 -21.82
C LYS A 362 -51.00 -8.99 -20.96
N MET A 363 -50.51 -9.57 -19.85
CA MET A 363 -51.25 -9.64 -18.57
C MET A 363 -50.36 -9.98 -17.35
N TYR A 364 -50.74 -9.41 -16.21
CA TYR A 364 -50.14 -9.34 -14.87
C TYR A 364 -50.45 -10.55 -13.93
N ILE A 365 -49.55 -10.77 -12.93
CA ILE A 365 -49.76 -11.25 -11.51
C ILE A 365 -50.19 -12.74 -11.35
N ASP A 366 -49.74 -13.58 -10.40
CA ASP A 366 -49.27 -13.42 -9.01
C ASP A 366 -48.37 -14.59 -8.53
N ALA A 367 -47.66 -14.30 -7.45
CA ALA A 367 -47.21 -15.12 -6.32
C ALA A 367 -47.45 -16.66 -6.23
N TYR A 368 -46.38 -17.31 -5.73
CA TYR A 368 -46.33 -18.52 -4.89
C TYR A 368 -46.74 -19.87 -5.51
N GLU A 369 -45.73 -20.67 -5.83
CA GLU A 369 -45.62 -22.07 -5.37
C GLU A 369 -44.19 -22.56 -5.66
N GLN A 370 -43.47 -23.00 -4.61
CA GLN A 370 -42.28 -23.81 -4.83
C GLN A 370 -42.70 -25.20 -5.33
N PRO A 371 -42.02 -25.74 -6.35
CA PRO A 371 -41.85 -27.17 -6.46
C PRO A 371 -40.36 -27.50 -6.34
N VAL A 372 -40.04 -28.27 -5.30
CA VAL A 372 -38.97 -29.27 -5.25
C VAL A 372 -38.03 -29.26 -6.46
N ALA A 373 -36.81 -28.76 -6.25
CA ALA A 373 -35.70 -28.97 -7.16
C ALA A 373 -35.60 -30.47 -7.48
N GLN A 374 -36.10 -30.87 -8.65
CA GLN A 374 -35.61 -32.09 -9.26
C GLN A 374 -34.13 -31.80 -9.50
N MET A 375 -33.26 -32.49 -8.79
CA MET A 375 -31.84 -32.51 -9.11
C MET A 375 -31.76 -32.88 -10.60
N MET A 376 -31.49 -31.89 -11.45
CA MET A 376 -31.13 -32.17 -12.83
C MET A 376 -29.92 -33.09 -12.77
N ASP A 377 -29.94 -34.15 -13.58
CA ASP A 377 -28.80 -35.04 -13.74
C ASP A 377 -27.53 -34.17 -13.96
N PRO A 378 -26.46 -34.31 -13.16
CA PRO A 378 -25.24 -33.51 -13.29
C PRO A 378 -24.69 -33.51 -14.73
N MET A 379 -24.92 -34.60 -15.46
CA MET A 379 -24.57 -34.69 -16.88
C MET A 379 -25.40 -33.73 -17.75
N GLU A 380 -26.70 -33.58 -17.51
CA GLU A 380 -27.55 -32.62 -18.24
C GLU A 380 -27.18 -31.16 -17.93
N GLN A 381 -26.78 -30.85 -16.69
CA GLN A 381 -26.29 -29.50 -16.37
C GLN A 381 -25.02 -29.16 -17.15
N TYR A 382 -24.08 -30.10 -17.24
CA TYR A 382 -22.86 -29.93 -18.02
C TYR A 382 -23.16 -29.79 -19.53
N VAL A 383 -24.12 -30.56 -20.06
CA VAL A 383 -24.60 -30.42 -21.43
C VAL A 383 -25.19 -29.03 -21.67
N GLN A 384 -26.02 -28.51 -20.75
CA GLN A 384 -26.61 -27.17 -20.87
C GLN A 384 -25.55 -26.06 -20.81
N GLN A 385 -24.48 -26.23 -20.02
CA GLN A 385 -23.36 -25.30 -20.01
C GLN A 385 -22.63 -25.25 -21.35
N LEU A 386 -22.37 -26.41 -21.97
CA LEU A 386 -21.77 -26.47 -23.30
C LEU A 386 -22.70 -25.86 -24.36
N ILE A 387 -24.01 -26.08 -24.27
CA ILE A 387 -24.97 -25.44 -25.20
C ILE A 387 -24.96 -23.91 -25.02
N ALA A 388 -24.88 -23.40 -23.79
CA ALA A 388 -24.77 -21.97 -23.52
C ALA A 388 -23.46 -21.34 -24.07
N GLN A 389 -22.41 -22.15 -24.20
CA GLN A 389 -21.15 -21.79 -24.86
C GLN A 389 -21.20 -21.91 -26.39
N GLY A 390 -22.37 -22.24 -26.95
CA GLY A 390 -22.62 -22.28 -28.40
C GLY A 390 -22.42 -23.65 -29.05
N TYR A 391 -22.16 -24.71 -28.29
CA TYR A 391 -22.04 -26.06 -28.84
C TYR A 391 -23.42 -26.60 -29.28
N PRO A 392 -23.54 -27.22 -30.48
CA PRO A 392 -24.75 -27.94 -30.85
C PRO A 392 -25.05 -29.08 -29.87
N GLU A 393 -26.32 -29.25 -29.48
CA GLU A 393 -26.74 -30.19 -28.44
C GLU A 393 -26.21 -31.63 -28.66
N ALA A 394 -26.20 -32.10 -29.91
CA ALA A 394 -25.69 -33.44 -30.24
C ALA A 394 -24.19 -33.59 -29.90
N THR A 395 -23.39 -32.54 -30.09
CA THR A 395 -21.96 -32.52 -29.76
C THR A 395 -21.75 -32.38 -28.26
N ALA A 396 -22.50 -31.50 -27.59
CA ALA A 396 -22.45 -31.34 -26.14
C ALA A 396 -22.77 -32.65 -25.40
N ARG A 397 -23.77 -33.40 -25.87
CA ARG A 397 -24.13 -34.72 -25.32
C ARG A 397 -23.05 -35.77 -25.58
N ALA A 398 -22.45 -35.80 -26.76
CA ALA A 398 -21.35 -36.72 -27.06
C ALA A 398 -20.13 -36.45 -26.15
N TYR A 399 -19.82 -35.18 -25.90
CA TYR A 399 -18.75 -34.76 -25.00
C TYR A 399 -19.06 -35.17 -23.55
N ALA A 400 -20.26 -34.86 -23.06
CA ALA A 400 -20.69 -35.27 -21.72
C ALA A 400 -20.70 -36.81 -21.54
N GLN A 401 -20.99 -37.58 -22.59
CA GLN A 401 -20.92 -39.05 -22.57
C GLN A 401 -19.49 -39.58 -22.51
N GLN A 402 -18.50 -38.91 -23.13
CA GLN A 402 -17.09 -39.29 -22.97
C GLN A 402 -16.59 -39.04 -21.55
N HIS A 403 -17.15 -38.03 -20.87
CA HIS A 403 -16.88 -37.73 -19.46
C HIS A 403 -17.88 -38.38 -18.49
N ALA A 404 -18.69 -39.35 -18.93
CA ALA A 404 -19.72 -40.00 -18.12
C ALA A 404 -19.19 -40.65 -16.83
N ALA A 405 -17.93 -41.11 -16.83
CA ALA A 405 -17.27 -41.68 -15.65
C ALA A 405 -17.08 -40.65 -14.51
N TYR A 406 -16.97 -39.37 -14.84
CA TYR A 406 -16.85 -38.28 -13.86
C TYR A 406 -18.18 -38.03 -13.12
N PHE A 407 -19.31 -38.13 -13.82
CA PHE A 407 -20.64 -37.90 -13.25
C PHE A 407 -21.17 -39.09 -12.44
N GLN A 408 -20.66 -40.31 -12.67
CA GLN A 408 -20.99 -41.49 -11.86
C GLN A 408 -20.36 -41.48 -10.46
N GLN A 409 -19.32 -40.65 -10.22
CA GLN A 409 -18.70 -40.50 -8.89
C GLN A 409 -19.45 -39.51 -7.99
N GLN A 410 -20.43 -38.76 -8.51
CA GLN A 410 -21.17 -37.72 -7.79
C GLN A 410 -22.65 -38.06 -7.51
N GLN A 411 -23.11 -39.29 -7.81
CA GLN A 411 -24.44 -39.79 -7.44
C GLN A 411 -24.45 -40.62 -6.16
#